data_AF-A0A956T0T4-F1
#
_entry.id   AF-A0A956T0T4-F1
#
_cell.length_a   1.000
_cell.length_b   1.000
_cell.length_c   1.000
_cell.angle_alpha   90.00
_cell.angle_beta   90.00
_cell.angle_gamma   90.00
#
_symmetry.space_group_name_H-M   'P 1'
#
loop_
_entity.id
_entity.type
_entity.pdbx_description
1 polymer ?
#
loop_
_entity_poly.entity_id
_entity_poly.type
_entity_poly.pdbx_seq_one_letter_code
_entity_poly.pdbx_strand_id
1 'polypeptide(L)'
;MAEILRSGFDAEHVADKWEFEPELLTQIVDVTELIRALEADVHLTRHKRTKALQALKKLPCEVRAFNALSQINCDLVVLRDGIPYFWEFHEEQHRKLSDNRPKKLHSADGRGIEVPRSIQRLIRDWKRFKNLRPLTIVWSDWFEEHSKSYQPKLQPGVVELGLANRFGFSKLGL
;
A
#
# COMPACT_ATOMS: atom_id res chain seq x y z
N MET A 1 -2.89 17.92 -3.22
CA MET A 1 -3.50 16.59 -3.39
C MET A 1 -4.55 16.33 -2.32
N ALA A 2 -4.16 16.38 -1.05
CA ALA A 2 -5.09 16.25 0.08
C ALA A 2 -6.24 17.28 0.08
N GLU A 3 -6.04 18.52 -0.38
CA GLU A 3 -7.10 19.56 -0.37
C GLU A 3 -8.31 19.26 -1.26
N ILE A 4 -8.10 18.76 -2.50
CA ILE A 4 -9.20 18.43 -3.43
C ILE A 4 -10.07 17.31 -2.86
N LEU A 5 -9.44 16.36 -2.16
CA LEU A 5 -10.14 15.28 -1.48
C LEU A 5 -10.77 15.74 -0.17
N ARG A 6 -10.13 16.68 0.54
CA ARG A 6 -10.66 17.31 1.77
C ARG A 6 -11.96 18.06 1.55
N SER A 7 -12.12 18.69 0.39
CA SER A 7 -13.38 19.34 0.01
C SER A 7 -14.35 18.40 -0.71
N GLY A 8 -13.90 17.21 -1.10
CA GLY A 8 -14.62 16.32 -2.02
C GLY A 8 -15.58 15.36 -1.34
N PHE A 9 -15.44 15.15 -0.03
CA PHE A 9 -16.35 14.30 0.75
C PHE A 9 -17.25 15.16 1.63
N ASP A 10 -18.55 14.85 1.60
CA ASP A 10 -19.47 15.25 2.66
C ASP A 10 -19.22 14.36 3.90
N ALA A 11 -18.02 14.48 4.48
CA ALA A 11 -17.53 13.61 5.54
C ALA A 11 -16.42 14.29 6.37
N GLU A 12 -16.18 13.77 7.58
CA GLU A 12 -15.18 14.31 8.49
C GLU A 12 -13.78 13.81 8.14
N HIS A 13 -12.85 14.75 8.08
CA HIS A 13 -11.42 14.46 7.91
C HIS A 13 -10.77 14.25 9.26
N VAL A 14 -10.21 13.07 9.48
CA VAL A 14 -9.45 12.81 10.70
C VAL A 14 -8.10 13.52 10.59
N ALA A 15 -7.94 14.62 11.32
CA ALA A 15 -6.72 15.40 11.35
C ALA A 15 -5.63 14.72 12.21
N ASP A 16 -6.06 13.99 13.24
CA ASP A 16 -5.19 13.25 14.14
C ASP A 16 -4.79 11.89 13.56
N LYS A 17 -3.78 11.29 14.18
CA LYS A 17 -3.33 9.96 13.80
C LYS A 17 -4.44 8.93 14.07
N TRP A 18 -4.84 8.22 13.03
CA TRP A 18 -5.79 7.12 13.16
C TRP A 18 -5.21 5.96 13.98
N GLU A 19 -5.99 5.43 14.92
CA GLU A 19 -5.66 4.23 15.68
C GLU A 19 -6.17 2.99 14.93
N PHE A 20 -5.24 2.15 14.47
CA PHE A 20 -5.56 0.91 13.78
C PHE A 20 -5.79 -0.23 14.78
N GLU A 21 -6.67 -1.15 14.39
CA GLU A 21 -6.96 -2.36 15.17
C GLU A 21 -5.69 -3.20 15.45
N PRO A 22 -5.48 -3.69 16.68
CA PRO A 22 -4.31 -4.51 17.07
C PRO A 22 -4.04 -5.72 16.15
N GLU A 23 -5.10 -6.30 15.57
CA GLU A 23 -5.05 -7.45 14.66
C GLU A 23 -4.23 -7.15 13.40
N LEU A 24 -4.22 -5.89 12.94
CA LEU A 24 -3.37 -5.49 11.81
C LEU A 24 -1.88 -5.63 12.15
N LEU A 25 -1.48 -5.64 13.42
CA LEU A 25 -0.09 -5.85 13.81
C LEU A 25 0.31 -7.33 13.83
N THR A 26 -0.62 -8.22 14.20
CA THR A 26 -0.36 -9.66 14.37
C THR A 26 -0.30 -10.41 13.03
N GLN A 27 -0.93 -9.87 11.99
CA GLN A 27 -0.92 -10.45 10.65
C GLN A 27 0.49 -10.56 10.05
N ILE A 28 0.80 -11.74 9.53
CA ILE A 28 2.04 -12.06 8.82
C ILE A 28 1.80 -11.92 7.31
N VAL A 29 2.84 -11.49 6.59
CA VAL A 29 2.84 -11.49 5.12
C VAL A 29 3.52 -12.76 4.64
N ASP A 30 2.80 -13.56 3.86
CA ASP A 30 3.37 -14.67 3.08
C ASP A 30 4.13 -14.09 1.88
N VAL A 31 5.47 -14.14 1.98
CA VAL A 31 6.37 -13.68 0.93
C VAL A 31 6.30 -14.58 -0.30
N THR A 32 5.99 -15.87 -0.13
CA THR A 32 5.85 -16.83 -1.23
C THR A 32 4.62 -16.53 -2.07
N GLU A 33 3.50 -16.15 -1.43
CA GLU A 33 2.31 -15.65 -2.11
C GLU A 33 2.64 -14.42 -2.97
N LEU A 34 3.31 -13.42 -2.38
CA LEU A 34 3.69 -12.20 -3.10
C LEU A 34 4.67 -12.48 -4.25
N ILE A 35 5.63 -13.40 -4.08
CA ILE A 35 6.54 -13.82 -5.16
C ILE A 35 5.75 -14.42 -6.32
N ARG A 36 4.83 -15.36 -6.06
CA ARG A 36 4.01 -16.00 -7.11
C ARG A 36 3.15 -14.98 -7.86
N ALA A 37 2.51 -14.08 -7.12
CA ALA A 37 1.74 -12.97 -7.68
C ALA A 37 2.60 -12.10 -8.62
N LEU A 38 3.81 -11.70 -8.19
CA LEU A 38 4.70 -10.89 -9.01
C LEU A 38 5.29 -11.64 -10.20
N GLU A 39 5.52 -12.95 -10.10
CA GLU A 39 5.98 -13.77 -11.23
C GLU A 39 4.93 -13.85 -12.34
N ALA A 40 3.64 -13.86 -11.98
CA ALA A 40 2.52 -13.82 -12.91
C ALA A 40 2.22 -12.43 -13.49
N ASP A 41 2.67 -11.35 -12.84
CA ASP A 41 2.37 -9.99 -13.28
C ASP A 41 3.04 -9.62 -14.61
N VAL A 42 2.26 -9.15 -15.57
CA VAL A 42 2.73 -8.70 -16.89
C VAL A 42 2.88 -7.19 -17.01
N HIS A 43 2.46 -6.41 -16.01
CA HIS A 43 2.40 -4.96 -16.09
C HIS A 43 3.65 -4.26 -15.56
N LEU A 44 4.37 -4.87 -14.62
CA LEU A 44 5.69 -4.41 -14.21
C LEU A 44 6.70 -4.61 -15.33
N THR A 45 7.59 -3.62 -15.47
CA THR A 45 8.73 -3.80 -16.36
C THR A 45 9.59 -4.96 -15.89
N ARG A 46 10.14 -5.73 -16.83
CA ARG A 46 10.99 -6.90 -16.55
C ARG A 46 12.08 -6.57 -15.53
N HIS A 47 12.74 -5.42 -15.68
CA HIS A 47 13.79 -4.97 -14.76
C HIS A 47 13.27 -4.78 -13.32
N LYS A 48 12.15 -4.07 -13.13
CA LYS A 48 11.56 -3.84 -11.80
C LYS A 48 11.13 -5.14 -11.15
N ARG A 49 10.44 -5.99 -11.92
CA ARG A 49 9.98 -7.32 -11.47
C ARG A 49 11.16 -8.19 -11.03
N THR A 50 12.19 -8.33 -11.85
CA THR A 50 13.39 -9.11 -11.50
C THR A 50 14.07 -8.59 -10.23
N LYS A 51 14.25 -7.27 -10.11
CA LYS A 51 14.87 -6.66 -8.92
C LYS A 51 14.05 -6.92 -7.65
N ALA A 52 12.73 -6.82 -7.75
CA ALA A 52 11.83 -7.11 -6.64
C ALA A 52 11.92 -8.59 -6.23
N LEU A 53 11.79 -9.50 -7.19
CA LEU A 53 11.86 -10.95 -6.96
C LEU A 53 13.20 -11.38 -6.35
N GLN A 54 14.32 -10.84 -6.82
CA GLN A 54 15.65 -11.12 -6.26
C GLN A 54 15.77 -10.69 -4.80
N ALA A 55 15.14 -9.59 -4.42
CA ALA A 55 15.16 -9.14 -3.03
C ALA A 55 14.20 -9.95 -2.15
N LEU A 56 12.99 -10.24 -2.64
CA LEU A 56 12.00 -11.05 -1.92
C LEU A 56 12.47 -12.48 -1.67
N LYS A 57 13.16 -13.10 -2.63
CA LYS A 57 13.72 -14.47 -2.51
C LYS A 57 14.80 -14.61 -1.44
N LYS A 58 15.31 -13.51 -0.88
CA LYS A 58 16.26 -13.50 0.24
C LYS A 58 15.58 -13.40 1.62
N LEU A 59 14.29 -13.13 1.64
CA LEU A 59 13.52 -13.02 2.88
C LEU A 59 13.07 -14.41 3.33
N PRO A 60 12.78 -14.61 4.64
CA PRO A 60 12.02 -15.77 5.08
C PRO A 60 10.64 -15.78 4.40
N CYS A 61 10.01 -16.96 4.34
CA CYS A 61 8.68 -17.13 3.77
C CYS A 61 7.63 -16.24 4.43
N GLU A 62 7.86 -15.85 5.68
CA GLU A 62 6.93 -15.09 6.51
C GLU A 62 7.61 -13.88 7.14
N VAL A 63 7.00 -12.70 6.98
CA VAL A 63 7.50 -11.44 7.56
C VAL A 63 6.38 -10.60 8.15
N ARG A 64 6.72 -9.81 9.17
CA ARG A 64 5.87 -8.74 9.70
C ARG A 64 6.24 -7.42 9.02
N ALA A 65 5.24 -6.79 8.39
CA ALA A 65 5.41 -5.50 7.71
C ALA A 65 5.59 -4.31 8.69
N PHE A 66 5.09 -4.47 9.91
CA PHE A 66 5.08 -3.46 10.99
C PHE A 66 5.45 -4.14 12.32
N ASN A 67 6.11 -3.40 13.22
CA ASN A 67 6.41 -3.88 14.59
C ASN A 67 5.67 -3.10 15.69
N ALA A 68 4.95 -2.05 15.33
CA ALA A 68 4.09 -1.28 16.21
C ALA A 68 2.93 -0.66 15.41
N LEU A 69 1.76 -0.50 16.04
CA LEU A 69 0.60 0.18 15.43
C LEU A 69 0.94 1.59 14.96
N SER A 70 1.84 2.26 15.67
CA SER A 70 2.31 3.60 15.33
C SER A 70 3.01 3.69 13.97
N GLN A 71 3.40 2.57 13.36
CA GLN A 71 4.01 2.51 12.04
C GLN A 71 3.01 2.24 10.91
N ILE A 72 1.78 1.85 11.25
CA ILE A 72 0.70 1.70 10.28
C ILE A 72 0.16 3.09 10.00
N ASN A 73 0.10 3.45 8.73
CA ASN A 73 -0.44 4.72 8.27
C ASN A 73 -1.20 4.52 6.96
N CYS A 74 -2.03 5.50 6.65
CA CYS A 74 -2.61 5.76 5.35
C CYS A 74 -2.48 7.28 5.13
N ASP A 75 -2.43 7.71 3.88
CA ASP A 75 -2.27 9.13 3.58
C ASP A 75 -3.48 9.96 3.97
N LEU A 76 -4.67 9.35 3.93
CA LEU A 76 -5.92 10.00 4.32
C LEU A 76 -6.89 9.00 4.95
N VAL A 77 -7.56 9.44 6.01
CA VAL A 77 -8.69 8.73 6.64
C VAL A 77 -9.89 9.66 6.67
N VAL A 78 -11.02 9.15 6.18
CA VAL A 78 -12.30 9.86 6.15
C VAL A 78 -13.29 9.09 7.01
N LEU A 79 -13.96 9.76 7.93
CA LEU A 79 -14.98 9.15 8.79
C LEU A 79 -16.37 9.52 8.29
N ARG A 80 -17.20 8.51 8.04
CA ARG A 80 -18.62 8.71 7.72
C ARG A 80 -19.45 7.74 8.55
N ASP A 81 -20.38 8.28 9.33
CA ASP A 81 -21.26 7.50 10.20
C ASP A 81 -20.49 6.54 11.13
N GLY A 82 -19.33 6.98 11.64
CA GLY A 82 -18.44 6.17 12.49
C GLY A 82 -17.62 5.11 11.75
N ILE A 83 -17.75 4.98 10.43
CA ILE A 83 -17.01 4.03 9.61
C ILE A 83 -15.81 4.73 8.97
N PRO A 84 -14.57 4.27 9.20
CA PRO A 84 -13.39 4.84 8.57
C PRO A 84 -13.26 4.35 7.12
N TYR A 85 -12.85 5.26 6.23
CA TYR A 85 -12.48 4.96 4.85
C TYR A 85 -11.03 5.40 4.62
N PHE A 86 -10.20 4.45 4.23
CA PHE A 86 -8.76 4.64 4.09
C PHE A 86 -8.40 4.95 2.64
N TRP A 87 -7.50 5.92 2.44
CA TRP A 87 -6.96 6.28 1.13
C TRP A 87 -5.44 6.24 1.16
N GLU A 88 -4.85 5.61 0.14
CA GLU A 88 -3.41 5.51 -0.07
C GLU A 88 -3.03 6.07 -1.44
N PHE A 89 -2.13 7.04 -1.47
CA PHE A 89 -1.60 7.65 -2.68
C PHE A 89 -0.21 7.09 -2.99
N HIS A 90 -0.11 6.44 -4.13
CA HIS A 90 1.17 6.01 -4.68
C HIS A 90 1.78 7.14 -5.51
N GLU A 91 2.03 8.30 -4.89
CA GLU A 91 2.52 9.53 -5.53
C GLU A 91 3.92 9.40 -6.17
N GLU A 92 4.21 10.31 -7.11
CA GLU A 92 5.51 10.46 -7.80
C GLU A 92 6.69 10.71 -6.85
N GLN A 93 6.47 11.19 -5.62
CA GLN A 93 7.52 11.30 -4.59
C GLN A 93 8.15 9.94 -4.28
N HIS A 94 7.41 8.84 -4.43
CA HIS A 94 7.94 7.47 -4.31
C HIS A 94 8.79 7.03 -5.51
N ARG A 95 8.64 7.71 -6.65
CA ARG A 95 9.46 7.53 -7.86
C ARG A 95 10.78 8.29 -7.77
N LYS A 96 10.77 9.48 -7.13
CA LYS A 96 11.91 10.42 -7.04
C LYS A 96 12.79 10.20 -5.81
N LEU A 97 12.27 9.58 -4.73
CA LEU A 97 13.09 9.17 -3.60
C LEU A 97 13.94 7.95 -3.97
N SER A 98 15.11 8.20 -4.52
CA SER A 98 16.27 7.31 -4.57
C SER A 98 16.86 7.04 -3.18
N ASP A 99 16.01 7.00 -2.14
CA ASP A 99 16.40 6.67 -0.78
C ASP A 99 16.75 5.17 -0.74
N ASN A 100 18.00 4.88 -1.07
CA ASN A 100 18.61 3.56 -1.03
C ASN A 100 18.91 3.10 0.41
N ARG A 101 18.57 3.89 1.43
CA ARG A 101 18.80 3.49 2.82
C ARG A 101 17.97 2.23 3.11
N PRO A 102 18.61 1.17 3.64
CA PRO A 102 17.88 0.00 4.10
C PRO A 102 16.81 0.39 5.11
N LYS A 103 15.68 -0.31 5.05
CA LYS A 103 14.58 -0.21 6.00
C LYS A 103 14.37 -1.57 6.66
N LYS A 104 13.73 -1.57 7.82
CA LYS A 104 13.52 -2.78 8.61
C LYS A 104 12.14 -3.38 8.34
N LEU A 105 12.13 -4.68 8.05
CA LEU A 105 11.02 -5.59 8.30
C LEU A 105 11.36 -6.42 9.53
N HIS A 106 10.45 -7.31 9.95
CA HIS A 106 10.72 -8.22 11.06
C HIS A 106 10.32 -9.64 10.68
N SER A 107 11.07 -10.63 11.13
CA SER A 107 10.64 -12.04 11.08
C SER A 107 9.51 -12.31 12.07
N ALA A 108 8.95 -13.52 12.01
CA ALA A 108 7.89 -13.95 12.92
C ALA A 108 8.27 -13.85 14.41
N ASP A 109 9.55 -14.09 14.72
CA ASP A 109 10.19 -14.00 16.05
C ASP A 109 10.54 -12.55 16.48
N GLY A 110 10.30 -11.56 15.62
CA GLY A 110 10.55 -10.14 15.90
C GLY A 110 11.96 -9.64 15.56
N ARG A 111 12.85 -10.48 15.03
CA ARG A 111 14.19 -10.03 14.61
C ARG A 111 14.10 -9.09 13.40
N GLY A 112 14.85 -7.99 13.44
CA GLY A 112 14.90 -7.02 12.34
C GLY A 112 15.62 -7.56 11.10
N ILE A 113 15.03 -7.34 9.93
CA ILE A 113 15.56 -7.71 8.61
C ILE A 113 15.71 -6.45 7.78
N GLU A 114 16.93 -6.18 7.30
CA GLU A 114 17.18 -5.03 6.44
C GLU A 114 16.82 -5.33 4.99
N VAL A 115 16.01 -4.47 4.39
CA VAL A 115 15.56 -4.58 3.01
C VAL A 115 15.63 -3.22 2.30
N PRO A 116 15.71 -3.19 0.96
CA PRO A 116 15.53 -1.94 0.23
C PRO A 116 14.16 -1.33 0.55
N ARG A 117 14.10 0.00 0.64
CA ARG A 117 12.84 0.73 0.92
C ARG A 117 11.69 0.34 -0.02
N SER A 118 11.98 0.08 -1.29
CA SER A 118 10.98 -0.37 -2.26
C SER A 118 10.33 -1.70 -1.88
N ILE A 119 11.09 -2.61 -1.27
CA ILE A 119 10.62 -3.92 -0.84
C ILE A 119 9.82 -3.82 0.44
N GLN A 120 10.29 -3.01 1.41
CA GLN A 120 9.53 -2.72 2.61
C GLN A 120 8.15 -2.14 2.25
N ARG A 121 8.13 -1.16 1.33
CA ARG A 121 6.90 -0.53 0.89
C ARG A 121 5.98 -1.51 0.17
N LEU A 122 6.49 -2.29 -0.79
CA LEU A 122 5.72 -3.33 -1.48
C LEU A 122 5.04 -4.31 -0.50
N ILE A 123 5.75 -4.75 0.52
CA ILE A 123 5.22 -5.66 1.56
C ILE A 123 4.16 -4.98 2.43
N ARG A 124 4.37 -3.71 2.81
CA ARG A 124 3.39 -2.92 3.58
C ARG A 124 2.13 -2.63 2.77
N ASP A 125 2.28 -2.28 1.50
CA ASP A 125 1.19 -1.99 0.58
C ASP A 125 0.38 -3.27 0.32
N TRP A 126 1.06 -4.40 0.07
CA TRP A 126 0.44 -5.72 -0.03
C TRP A 126 -0.37 -6.07 1.22
N LYS A 127 0.20 -5.85 2.41
CA LYS A 127 -0.49 -6.12 3.68
C LYS A 127 -1.75 -5.27 3.83
N ARG A 128 -1.67 -3.97 3.57
CA ARG A 128 -2.83 -3.06 3.62
C ARG A 128 -3.87 -3.47 2.58
N PHE A 129 -3.44 -3.74 1.35
CA PHE A 129 -4.32 -4.21 0.27
C PHE A 129 -5.08 -5.49 0.65
N LYS A 130 -4.47 -6.43 1.38
CA LYS A 130 -5.12 -7.66 1.81
C LYS A 130 -6.09 -7.47 2.97
N ASN A 131 -5.76 -6.61 3.93
CA ASN A 131 -6.38 -6.64 5.26
C ASN A 131 -7.12 -5.36 5.66
N LEU A 132 -6.89 -4.25 4.98
CA LEU A 132 -7.50 -2.96 5.33
C LEU A 132 -8.73 -2.71 4.47
N ARG A 133 -9.90 -2.58 5.10
CA ARG A 133 -11.18 -2.34 4.44
C ARG A 133 -11.97 -1.30 5.24
N PRO A 134 -12.66 -0.35 4.59
CA PRO A 134 -12.60 -0.01 3.17
C PRO A 134 -11.31 0.74 2.77
N LEU A 135 -10.66 0.37 1.66
CA LEU A 135 -9.41 0.98 1.20
C LEU A 135 -9.50 1.41 -0.27
N THR A 136 -9.15 2.67 -0.54
CA THR A 136 -8.95 3.19 -1.89
C THR A 136 -7.46 3.43 -2.14
N ILE A 137 -6.90 2.78 -3.17
CA ILE A 137 -5.54 3.02 -3.65
C ILE A 137 -5.61 3.91 -4.89
N VAL A 138 -4.81 4.98 -4.90
CA VAL A 138 -4.73 5.92 -6.03
C VAL A 138 -3.32 5.92 -6.59
N TRP A 139 -3.15 5.43 -7.81
CA TRP A 139 -1.87 5.44 -8.51
C TRP A 139 -1.57 6.82 -9.10
N SER A 140 -0.31 7.26 -9.03
CA SER A 140 0.08 8.62 -9.47
C SER A 140 -0.27 8.89 -10.93
N ASP A 141 -0.03 7.92 -11.82
CA ASP A 141 -0.27 8.06 -13.25
C ASP A 141 -1.76 8.23 -13.55
N TRP A 142 -2.60 7.45 -12.89
CA TRP A 142 -4.05 7.62 -12.98
C TRP A 142 -4.50 8.97 -12.44
N PHE A 143 -3.95 9.40 -11.29
CA PHE A 143 -4.30 10.69 -10.68
C PHE A 143 -3.90 11.88 -11.57
N GLU A 144 -2.71 11.84 -12.17
CA GLU A 144 -2.24 12.86 -13.11
C GLU A 144 -3.22 13.03 -14.29
N GLU A 145 -3.80 11.94 -14.78
CA GLU A 145 -4.76 11.95 -15.89
C GLU A 145 -6.18 12.38 -15.48
N HIS A 146 -6.63 12.05 -14.26
CA HIS A 146 -8.05 12.13 -13.88
C HIS A 146 -8.37 13.14 -12.76
N SER A 147 -7.37 13.69 -12.06
CA SER A 147 -7.58 14.54 -10.86
C SER A 147 -8.46 15.76 -11.08
N LYS A 148 -8.54 16.28 -12.31
CA LYS A 148 -9.37 17.46 -12.63
C LYS A 148 -10.86 17.16 -12.77
N SER A 149 -11.22 15.93 -13.11
CA SER A 149 -12.61 15.52 -13.40
C SER A 149 -13.13 14.45 -12.43
N TYR A 150 -12.24 13.79 -11.70
CA TYR A 150 -12.61 12.75 -10.76
C TYR A 150 -13.31 13.33 -9.53
N GLN A 151 -14.48 12.76 -9.23
CA GLN A 151 -15.18 13.01 -7.98
C GLN A 151 -14.95 11.83 -7.03
N PRO A 152 -14.27 12.05 -5.90
CA PRO A 152 -14.01 11.02 -4.91
C PRO A 152 -15.31 10.43 -4.36
N LYS A 153 -15.34 9.10 -4.19
CA LYS A 153 -16.50 8.39 -3.64
C LYS A 153 -16.06 7.43 -2.55
N LEU A 154 -16.75 7.47 -1.41
CA LEU A 154 -16.62 6.47 -0.36
C LEU A 154 -17.29 5.18 -0.84
N GLN A 155 -16.51 4.10 -0.88
CA GLN A 155 -16.97 2.80 -1.39
C GLN A 155 -16.55 1.70 -0.41
N PRO A 156 -17.39 0.69 -0.18
CA PRO A 156 -16.99 -0.47 0.61
C PRO A 156 -15.92 -1.30 -0.12
N GLY A 157 -15.20 -2.13 0.63
CA GLY A 157 -14.25 -3.07 0.03
C GLY A 157 -12.92 -2.42 -0.35
N VAL A 158 -12.34 -2.84 -1.49
CA VAL A 158 -11.14 -2.22 -2.06
C VAL A 158 -11.45 -1.62 -3.41
N VAL A 159 -10.99 -0.41 -3.60
CA VAL A 159 -11.00 0.28 -4.89
C VAL A 159 -9.57 0.62 -5.26
N GLU A 160 -9.16 0.28 -6.48
CA GLU A 160 -7.85 0.65 -7.01
C GLU A 160 -8.03 1.50 -8.26
N LEU A 161 -7.62 2.77 -8.16
CA LEU A 161 -7.66 3.76 -9.23
C LEU A 161 -6.30 3.78 -9.92
N GLY A 162 -6.15 2.96 -10.97
CA GLY A 162 -4.92 2.78 -11.73
C GLY A 162 -5.20 2.63 -13.22
N LEU A 163 -4.19 2.90 -14.06
CA LEU A 163 -4.32 2.72 -15.51
C LEU A 163 -4.39 1.23 -15.88
N ALA A 164 -5.19 0.89 -16.89
CA ALA A 164 -5.47 -0.50 -17.28
C ALA A 164 -4.22 -1.29 -17.68
N ASN A 165 -3.22 -0.66 -18.29
CA ASN A 165 -1.97 -1.28 -18.75
C ASN A 165 -0.79 -1.10 -17.76
N ARG A 166 -1.06 -0.67 -16.53
CA ARG A 166 -0.04 -0.44 -15.48
C ARG A 166 -0.17 -1.41 -14.33
N PHE A 167 0.85 -1.48 -13.49
CA PHE A 167 0.81 -2.32 -12.29
C PHE A 167 -0.32 -1.87 -11.35
N GLY A 168 -0.99 -2.84 -10.73
CA GLY A 168 -1.97 -2.65 -9.68
C GLY A 168 -2.11 -3.94 -8.88
N PHE A 169 -2.37 -3.84 -7.58
CA PHE A 169 -2.51 -5.00 -6.69
C PHE A 169 -3.71 -5.86 -7.06
N SER A 170 -4.80 -5.27 -7.54
CA SER A 170 -5.98 -5.99 -8.05
C SER A 170 -5.66 -6.91 -9.22
N LYS A 171 -4.55 -6.68 -9.93
CA LYS A 171 -4.13 -7.49 -11.08
C LYS A 171 -3.23 -8.67 -10.70
N LEU A 172 -2.94 -8.83 -9.42
CA LEU A 172 -2.08 -9.89 -8.89
C LEU A 172 -2.82 -11.21 -8.60
N GLY A 173 -4.06 -11.36 -9.08
CA GLY A 173 -4.80 -12.63 -9.05
C GLY A 173 -5.27 -13.06 -7.67
N LEU A 174 -5.78 -12.10 -6.88
CA LEU A 174 -6.30 -12.31 -5.53
C LEU A 174 -7.81 -12.56 -5.49
#